data_AF-A0A3N2GRL1-F1
#
_entry.id   AF-A0A3N2GRL1-F1
#
_cell.length_a   1.000
_cell.length_b   1.000
_cell.length_c   1.000
_cell.angle_alpha   90.00
_cell.angle_beta   90.00
_cell.angle_gamma   90.00
#
_symmetry.space_group_name_H-M   'P 1'
#
loop_
_entity.id
_entity.type
_entity.pdbx_description
1 polymer ?
#
loop_
_entity_poly.entity_id
_entity_poly.type
_entity_poly.pdbx_seq_one_letter_code
_entity_poly.pdbx_strand_id
1 'polypeptide(L)'
;MPAPTSSAANADVFAGLNACQVLDQLTAGEGFNPGENKSRRNECGATKPEFGTYGLALDPVQGLREFVENSEGVVETSVNGRNALQAPIPLGGCAIVIEVSSHARAMVQVSLSSNDDQQACVDAQAFAEKLEPLLPKVP
;
A
#
# COMPACT_ATOMS: atom_id res chain seq x y z
N MET A 1 -11.34 -25.95 35.33
CA MET A 1 -12.39 -25.45 34.40
C MET A 1 -11.95 -24.09 33.88
N PRO A 2 -12.28 -23.74 32.63
CA PRO A 2 -11.39 -23.60 31.47
C PRO A 2 -10.58 -22.29 31.41
N ALA A 3 -9.51 -22.32 30.60
CA ALA A 3 -8.65 -21.18 30.28
C ALA A 3 -9.44 -20.05 29.59
N PRO A 4 -9.04 -18.76 29.73
CA PRO A 4 -9.56 -17.72 28.88
C PRO A 4 -9.05 -18.02 27.46
N THR A 5 -9.92 -18.56 26.63
CA THR A 5 -9.74 -18.48 25.18
C THR A 5 -9.91 -17.01 24.84
N SER A 6 -8.82 -16.24 24.95
CA SER A 6 -8.70 -15.00 24.23
C SER A 6 -8.69 -15.39 22.76
N SER A 7 -9.89 -15.49 22.17
CA SER A 7 -10.06 -15.23 20.76
C SER A 7 -9.46 -13.85 20.55
N ALA A 8 -8.18 -13.79 20.20
CA ALA A 8 -7.65 -12.70 19.41
C ALA A 8 -8.45 -12.75 18.12
N ALA A 9 -9.67 -12.21 18.17
CA ALA A 9 -10.40 -11.79 17.01
C ALA A 9 -9.38 -11.01 16.21
N ASN A 10 -9.13 -11.44 14.97
CA ASN A 10 -8.32 -10.73 13.98
C ASN A 10 -8.60 -9.24 14.16
N ALA A 11 -7.76 -8.57 14.94
CA ALA A 11 -7.91 -7.15 15.18
C ALA A 11 -7.55 -6.58 13.83
N ASP A 12 -8.52 -6.00 13.14
CA ASP A 12 -8.26 -5.35 11.87
C ASP A 12 -7.12 -4.37 12.12
N VAL A 13 -5.93 -4.70 11.61
CA VAL A 13 -4.69 -4.00 12.01
C VAL A 13 -4.76 -2.54 11.58
N PHE A 14 -5.59 -2.27 10.58
CA PHE A 14 -5.93 -0.97 10.04
C PHE A 14 -7.21 -0.39 10.64
N ALA A 15 -7.72 -0.89 11.77
CA ALA A 15 -8.93 -0.38 12.39
C ALA A 15 -8.81 1.13 12.64
N GLY A 16 -9.59 1.91 11.88
CA GLY A 16 -9.57 3.37 11.91
C GLY A 16 -8.73 4.06 10.82
N LEU A 17 -8.00 3.31 9.99
CA LEU A 17 -7.34 3.82 8.79
C LEU A 17 -8.21 3.62 7.56
N ASN A 18 -8.41 4.69 6.81
CA ASN A 18 -9.09 4.67 5.53
C ASN A 18 -8.09 5.03 4.43
N ALA A 19 -7.94 4.15 3.43
CA ALA A 19 -6.98 4.33 2.35
C ALA A 19 -7.19 5.64 1.58
N CYS A 20 -8.44 6.08 1.37
CA CYS A 20 -8.69 7.36 0.70
C CYS A 20 -8.30 8.55 1.57
N GLN A 21 -8.65 8.54 2.85
CA GLN A 21 -8.26 9.63 3.74
C GLN A 21 -6.73 9.76 3.86
N VAL A 22 -6.03 8.62 3.94
CA VAL A 22 -4.56 8.60 3.96
C VAL A 22 -3.99 9.07 2.62
N LEU A 23 -4.53 8.60 1.50
CA LEU A 23 -4.09 9.00 0.16
C LEU A 23 -4.30 10.51 -0.07
N ASP A 24 -5.45 11.05 0.30
CA ASP A 24 -5.75 12.48 0.22
C ASP A 24 -4.81 13.30 1.11
N GLN A 25 -4.52 12.83 2.33
CA GLN A 25 -3.55 13.49 3.22
C GLN A 25 -2.16 13.51 2.59
N LEU A 26 -1.72 12.39 2.00
CA LEU A 26 -0.39 12.25 1.42
C LEU A 26 -0.21 13.03 0.10
N THR A 27 -1.30 13.23 -0.63
CA THR A 27 -1.32 13.95 -1.93
C THR A 27 -1.85 15.39 -1.83
N ALA A 28 -2.12 15.85 -0.61
CA ALA A 28 -2.67 17.17 -0.35
C ALA A 28 -1.78 18.29 -0.92
N GLY A 29 -2.36 19.15 -1.77
CA GLY A 29 -1.66 20.25 -2.40
C GLY A 29 -0.79 19.87 -3.61
N GLU A 30 -0.71 18.59 -3.96
CA GLU A 30 0.07 18.12 -5.12
C GLU A 30 -0.74 18.14 -6.44
N GLY A 31 -2.01 18.54 -6.39
CA GLY A 31 -2.90 18.69 -7.55
C GLY A 31 -3.61 17.41 -7.99
N PHE A 32 -3.63 16.38 -7.14
CA PHE A 32 -4.44 15.19 -7.37
C PHE A 32 -5.93 15.47 -7.16
N ASN A 33 -6.77 14.76 -7.90
CA ASN A 33 -8.19 14.68 -7.60
C ASN A 33 -8.40 13.92 -6.28
N PRO A 34 -9.54 14.14 -5.59
CA PRO A 34 -9.90 13.38 -4.40
C PRO A 34 -9.82 11.87 -4.65
N GLY A 35 -9.35 11.14 -3.64
CA GLY A 35 -9.26 9.69 -3.68
C GLY A 35 -10.60 9.03 -3.98
N GLU A 36 -10.63 8.18 -4.99
CA GLU A 36 -11.77 7.36 -5.34
C GLU A 36 -11.59 5.95 -4.76
N ASN A 37 -12.56 5.50 -3.97
CA ASN A 37 -12.58 4.14 -3.45
C ASN A 37 -12.73 3.14 -4.61
N LYS A 38 -11.75 2.23 -4.75
CA LYS A 38 -11.70 1.28 -5.87
C LYS A 38 -12.30 -0.07 -5.54
N SER A 39 -12.38 -0.42 -4.25
CA SER A 39 -12.83 -1.74 -3.82
C SER A 39 -13.45 -1.72 -2.43
N ARG A 40 -14.25 -2.75 -2.15
CA ARG A 40 -14.76 -3.01 -0.79
C ARG A 40 -13.65 -3.34 0.21
N ARG A 41 -12.44 -3.68 -0.26
CA ARG A 41 -11.25 -3.94 0.55
C ARG A 41 -10.39 -2.69 0.57
N ASN A 42 -10.61 -1.80 1.53
CA ASN A 42 -9.85 -0.59 1.87
C ASN A 42 -8.76 -0.16 0.85
N GLU A 43 -9.21 0.22 -0.35
CA GLU A 43 -8.36 0.56 -1.50
C GLU A 43 -8.85 1.86 -2.12
N CYS A 44 -7.90 2.73 -2.46
CA CYS A 44 -8.17 4.02 -3.03
C CYS A 44 -7.20 4.37 -4.15
N GLY A 45 -7.68 5.13 -5.14
CA GLY A 45 -6.87 5.71 -6.19
C GLY A 45 -7.14 7.19 -6.37
N ALA A 46 -6.08 7.99 -6.47
CA ALA A 46 -6.13 9.43 -6.72
C ALA A 46 -5.41 9.69 -8.04
N THR A 47 -6.09 10.37 -8.95
CA THR A 47 -5.57 10.66 -10.30
C THR A 47 -5.23 12.14 -10.41
N LYS A 48 -4.07 12.44 -10.98
CA LYS A 48 -3.65 13.78 -11.38
C LYS A 48 -3.56 13.84 -12.91
N PRO A 49 -4.37 14.69 -13.57
CA PRO A 49 -4.32 14.84 -15.03
C PRO A 49 -2.89 15.12 -15.52
N GLU A 50 -2.52 14.55 -16.67
CA GLU A 50 -1.20 14.66 -17.31
C GLU A 50 -0.02 14.08 -16.51
N PHE A 51 -0.23 13.64 -15.26
CA PHE A 51 0.81 13.08 -14.41
C PHE A 51 0.65 11.58 -14.26
N GLY A 52 -0.46 11.11 -13.69
CA GLY A 52 -0.65 9.69 -13.40
C GLY A 52 -1.64 9.43 -12.28
N THR A 53 -1.66 8.19 -11.79
CA THR A 53 -2.50 7.73 -10.69
C THR A 53 -1.64 7.15 -9.59
N TYR A 54 -1.92 7.60 -8.36
CA TYR A 54 -1.40 6.98 -7.14
C TYR A 54 -2.52 6.16 -6.52
N GLY A 55 -2.18 4.99 -6.00
CA GLY A 55 -3.11 4.14 -5.29
C GLY A 55 -2.53 3.62 -4.00
N LEU A 56 -3.44 3.33 -3.08
CA LEU A 56 -3.15 2.80 -1.77
C LEU A 56 -4.17 1.70 -1.44
N ALA A 57 -3.68 0.51 -1.11
CA ALA A 57 -4.48 -0.57 -0.55
C ALA A 57 -3.96 -0.95 0.84
N LEU A 58 -4.86 -1.03 1.81
CA LEU A 58 -4.57 -1.51 3.16
C LEU A 58 -5.23 -2.87 3.33
N ASP A 59 -4.45 -3.93 3.31
CA ASP A 59 -4.95 -5.31 3.27
C ASP A 59 -4.68 -6.04 4.60
N PRO A 60 -5.69 -6.22 5.46
CA PRO A 60 -5.51 -6.83 6.78
C PRO A 60 -5.44 -8.36 6.76
N VAL A 61 -5.58 -9.00 5.59
CA VAL A 61 -5.70 -10.47 5.49
C VAL A 61 -4.60 -11.13 4.65
N GLN A 62 -3.72 -10.35 4.01
CA GLN A 62 -2.58 -10.86 3.24
C GLN A 62 -1.30 -10.13 3.62
N GLY A 63 -0.24 -10.86 3.93
CA GLY A 63 1.09 -10.33 4.16
C GLY A 63 1.96 -10.31 2.91
N LEU A 64 3.28 -10.13 3.11
CA LEU A 64 4.27 -10.14 2.04
C LEU A 64 4.44 -11.52 1.41
N ARG A 65 4.35 -12.60 2.21
CA ARG A 65 4.51 -13.96 1.71
C ARG A 65 3.46 -14.30 0.66
N GLU A 66 2.20 -14.03 0.97
CA GLU A 66 1.08 -14.25 0.05
C GLU A 66 1.18 -13.33 -1.18
N PHE A 67 1.85 -12.17 -1.08
CA PHE A 67 2.12 -11.32 -2.23
C PHE A 67 3.08 -11.99 -3.21
N VAL A 68 4.23 -12.47 -2.72
CA VAL A 68 5.27 -13.14 -3.52
C VAL A 68 4.72 -14.38 -4.20
N GLU A 69 3.88 -15.17 -3.52
CA GLU A 69 3.29 -16.39 -4.09
C GLU A 69 2.32 -16.11 -5.26
N ASN A 70 1.77 -14.89 -5.34
CA ASN A 70 0.78 -14.51 -6.35
C ASN A 70 1.29 -13.47 -7.37
N SER A 71 2.56 -13.06 -7.27
CA SER A 71 3.12 -11.96 -8.08
C SER A 71 4.43 -12.38 -8.72
N GLU A 72 4.64 -11.97 -9.96
CA GLU A 72 5.87 -12.22 -10.71
C GLU A 72 6.76 -10.96 -10.73
N GLY A 73 8.07 -11.14 -10.86
CA GLY A 73 9.01 -10.02 -10.95
C GLY A 73 9.18 -9.23 -9.64
N VAL A 74 8.86 -9.85 -8.51
CA VAL A 74 8.98 -9.22 -7.18
C VAL A 74 10.45 -9.13 -6.77
N VAL A 75 10.84 -7.98 -6.21
CA VAL A 75 12.17 -7.70 -5.69
C VAL A 75 12.08 -7.27 -4.23
N GLU A 76 12.95 -7.81 -3.38
CA GLU A 76 13.03 -7.41 -1.98
C GLU A 76 13.59 -5.99 -1.85
N THR A 77 12.98 -5.18 -0.98
CA THR A 77 13.40 -3.82 -0.68
C THR A 77 13.08 -3.47 0.78
N SER A 78 13.31 -2.22 1.17
CA SER A 78 12.92 -1.72 2.48
C SER A 78 12.40 -0.28 2.39
N VAL A 79 11.50 0.06 3.31
CA VAL A 79 10.92 1.40 3.44
C VAL A 79 11.09 1.83 4.89
N ASN A 80 11.92 2.84 5.15
CA ASN A 80 12.25 3.31 6.50
C ASN A 80 12.67 2.19 7.49
N GLY A 81 13.34 1.14 6.99
CA GLY A 81 13.77 0.00 7.80
C GLY A 81 12.72 -1.09 8.02
N ARG A 82 11.51 -0.97 7.44
CA ARG A 82 10.54 -2.06 7.34
C ARG A 82 10.74 -2.85 6.07
N ASN A 83 10.51 -4.16 6.16
CA ASN A 83 10.54 -5.02 5.00
C ASN A 83 9.48 -4.58 4.00
N ALA A 84 9.87 -4.55 2.74
CA ALA A 84 8.98 -4.24 1.65
C ALA A 84 9.35 -5.03 0.40
N LEU A 85 8.43 -5.06 -0.54
CA LEU A 85 8.62 -5.69 -1.84
C LEU A 85 8.29 -4.67 -2.92
N GLN A 86 9.09 -4.64 -3.97
CA GLN A 86 8.80 -3.93 -5.20
C GLN A 86 8.28 -4.91 -6.24
N ALA A 87 7.22 -4.57 -6.96
CA ALA A 87 6.72 -5.37 -8.06
C ALA A 87 6.24 -4.50 -9.23
N PRO A 88 6.40 -4.97 -10.48
CA PRO A 88 5.81 -4.31 -11.63
C PRO A 88 4.28 -4.43 -11.58
N ILE A 89 3.58 -3.41 -12.07
CA ILE A 89 2.12 -3.45 -12.21
C ILE A 89 1.77 -3.91 -13.63
N PRO A 90 0.88 -4.91 -13.80
CA PRO A 90 0.36 -5.26 -15.11
C PRO A 90 -0.29 -4.04 -15.77
N LEU A 91 0.11 -3.73 -17.01
CA LEU A 91 -0.28 -2.53 -17.78
C LEU A 91 0.50 -1.24 -17.45
N GLY A 92 1.56 -1.32 -16.65
CA GLY A 92 2.52 -0.22 -16.44
C GLY A 92 2.43 0.42 -15.06
N GLY A 93 3.58 0.88 -14.58
CA GLY A 93 3.78 1.40 -13.25
C GLY A 93 4.45 0.42 -12.29
N CYS A 94 4.48 0.81 -11.02
CA CYS A 94 5.22 0.11 -9.99
C CYS A 94 4.47 0.09 -8.67
N ALA A 95 4.54 -1.04 -7.98
CA ALA A 95 3.97 -1.24 -6.67
C ALA A 95 5.07 -1.43 -5.62
N ILE A 96 4.89 -0.82 -4.45
CA ILE A 96 5.68 -1.05 -3.25
C ILE A 96 4.74 -1.60 -2.18
N VAL A 97 5.05 -2.80 -1.69
CA VAL A 97 4.26 -3.53 -0.70
C VAL A 97 5.03 -3.58 0.60
N ILE A 98 4.52 -2.90 1.62
CA ILE A 98 5.16 -2.74 2.93
C ILE A 98 4.57 -3.76 3.90
N GLU A 99 5.44 -4.45 4.64
CA GLU A 99 5.03 -5.34 5.72
C GLU A 99 4.37 -4.54 6.85
N VAL A 100 3.13 -4.91 7.20
CA VAL A 100 2.47 -4.42 8.41
C VAL A 100 2.51 -5.47 9.49
N SER A 101 2.10 -6.69 9.18
CA SER A 101 2.29 -7.87 10.04
C SER A 101 2.53 -9.10 9.16
N SER A 102 2.72 -10.26 9.77
CA SER A 102 2.81 -11.53 9.02
C SER A 102 1.58 -11.82 8.14
N HIS A 103 0.43 -11.21 8.43
CA HIS A 103 -0.83 -11.38 7.68
C HIS A 103 -1.45 -10.06 7.19
N ALA A 104 -0.71 -8.95 7.26
CA ALA A 104 -1.21 -7.65 6.84
C ALA A 104 -0.15 -6.88 6.07
N ARG A 105 -0.56 -6.18 5.02
CA ARG A 105 0.33 -5.36 4.20
C ARG A 105 -0.33 -4.05 3.79
N ALA A 106 0.48 -3.06 3.54
CA ALA A 106 0.08 -1.86 2.84
C ALA A 106 0.72 -1.88 1.45
N MET A 107 -0.06 -1.63 0.40
CA MET A 107 0.43 -1.58 -0.97
C MET A 107 0.23 -0.17 -1.51
N VAL A 108 1.31 0.40 -1.98
CA VAL A 108 1.34 1.61 -2.80
C VAL A 108 1.46 1.19 -4.24
N GLN A 109 0.74 1.87 -5.13
CA GLN A 109 0.89 1.72 -6.56
C GLN A 109 0.99 3.09 -7.24
N VAL A 110 1.90 3.21 -8.18
CA VAL A 110 2.05 4.41 -9.02
C VAL A 110 2.05 3.99 -10.48
N SER A 111 1.18 4.61 -11.26
CA SER A 111 1.16 4.47 -12.72
C SER A 111 1.23 5.87 -13.34
N LEU A 112 2.25 6.13 -14.15
CA LEU A 112 2.47 7.43 -14.78
C LEU A 112 1.88 7.46 -16.18
N SER A 113 1.39 8.64 -16.59
CA SER A 113 0.81 8.84 -17.93
C SER A 113 1.87 8.74 -19.03
N SER A 114 3.14 8.95 -18.69
CA SER A 114 4.29 8.77 -19.58
C SER A 114 4.65 7.31 -19.86
N ASN A 115 4.10 6.35 -19.10
CA ASN A 115 4.50 4.93 -19.10
C ASN A 115 6.00 4.72 -18.75
N ASP A 116 6.57 5.61 -17.95
CA ASP A 116 7.93 5.45 -17.43
C ASP A 116 7.90 4.62 -16.14
N ASP A 117 8.03 3.30 -16.28
CA ASP A 117 7.97 2.36 -15.16
C ASP A 117 9.11 2.58 -14.14
N GLN A 118 10.28 3.02 -14.61
CA GLN A 118 11.42 3.28 -13.73
C GLN A 118 11.13 4.49 -12.84
N GLN A 119 10.63 5.58 -13.42
CA GLN A 119 10.20 6.75 -12.65
C GLN A 119 9.02 6.39 -11.73
N ALA A 120 8.08 5.58 -12.18
CA ALA A 120 6.97 5.11 -11.36
C ALA A 120 7.45 4.35 -10.11
N CYS A 121 8.51 3.55 -10.20
CA CYS A 121 9.10 2.89 -9.03
C CYS A 121 9.76 3.87 -8.06
N VAL A 122 10.46 4.89 -8.57
CA VAL A 122 11.04 5.96 -7.73
C VAL A 122 9.92 6.69 -6.98
N ASP A 123 8.86 7.04 -7.68
CA ASP A 123 7.70 7.75 -7.10
C ASP A 123 6.93 6.87 -6.11
N ALA A 124 6.76 5.57 -6.42
CA ALA A 124 6.13 4.61 -5.52
C ALA A 124 6.94 4.41 -4.23
N GLN A 125 8.28 4.34 -4.33
CA GLN A 125 9.17 4.25 -3.18
C GLN A 125 9.05 5.51 -2.30
N ALA A 126 9.12 6.70 -2.89
CA ALA A 126 8.98 7.95 -2.14
C ALA A 126 7.60 8.08 -1.48
N PHE A 127 6.54 7.61 -2.16
CA PHE A 127 5.20 7.61 -1.58
C PHE A 127 5.07 6.58 -0.44
N ALA A 128 5.69 5.40 -0.57
CA ALA A 128 5.77 4.40 0.47
C ALA A 128 6.51 4.93 1.71
N GLU A 129 7.59 5.68 1.53
CA GLU A 129 8.34 6.32 2.63
C GLU A 129 7.51 7.37 3.39
N LYS A 130 6.65 8.11 2.69
CA LYS A 130 5.69 9.04 3.32
C LYS A 130 4.56 8.29 4.05
N LEU A 131 4.13 7.15 3.51
CA LEU A 131 3.06 6.32 4.08
C LEU A 131 3.50 5.59 5.35
N GLU A 132 4.71 5.05 5.38
CA GLU A 132 5.18 4.15 6.43
C GLU A 132 4.95 4.68 7.86
N PRO A 133 5.24 5.96 8.19
CA PRO A 133 4.99 6.52 9.52
C PRO A 133 3.52 6.56 9.94
N LEU A 134 2.59 6.50 8.99
CA LEU A 134 1.13 6.47 9.23
C LEU A 134 0.62 5.04 9.43
N LEU A 135 1.42 4.03 9.09
CA LEU A 135 1.05 2.64 9.25
C LEU A 135 1.13 2.22 10.72
N PRO A 136 0.28 1.27 11.15
CA PRO A 136 0.36 0.69 12.47
C PRO A 136 1.76 0.10 12.72
N LYS A 137 2.32 0.42 13.89
CA LYS A 137 3.49 -0.25 14.43
C LYS A 137 2.98 -1.42 15.26
N VAL A 138 2.74 -2.54 14.60
CA VAL A 138 2.47 -3.76 15.35
C VAL A 138 3.80 -4.39 15.78
N PRO A 139 3.88 -4.87 17.02
CA PRO A 139 5.05 -5.57 17.54
C PRO A 139 5.21 -6.97 16.97
#